data_AF-A0A969XJV7-F1
#
_entry.id   AF-A0A969XJV7-F1
#
_cell.length_a   1.000
_cell.length_b   1.000
_cell.length_c   1.000
_cell.angle_alpha   90.00
_cell.angle_beta   90.00
_cell.angle_gamma   90.00
#
_symmetry.space_group_name_H-M   'P 1'
#
loop_
_entity.id
_entity.type
_entity.pdbx_description
1 polymer ?
#
loop_
_entity_poly.entity_id
_entity_poly.type
_entity_poly.pdbx_seq_one_letter_code
_entity_poly.pdbx_strand_id
1 'polypeptide(L)'
;MATERTPWGQRALYVLAWPVTAALSLVVLVLWREAILDVLTLAGAHSGRWDRQTLDAVDRVMILAMAMVGVGAFIGLEYYMRRGLAKGRFVQRLILVVGAEVGLALAALAIQALV
;
A
#
# COMPACT_ATOMS: atom_id res chain seq x y z
N MET A 1 31.40 13.63 19.16
CA MET A 1 30.33 13.54 18.14
C MET A 1 29.04 13.98 18.79
N ALA A 2 28.55 15.18 18.45
CA ALA A 2 27.32 15.72 19.03
C ALA A 2 26.13 14.85 18.57
N THR A 3 25.54 14.10 19.49
CA THR A 3 24.23 13.48 19.29
C THR A 3 23.20 14.61 19.26
N GLU A 4 22.98 15.21 18.10
CA GLU A 4 21.80 16.05 17.88
C GLU A 4 20.58 15.18 18.19
N ARG A 5 19.98 15.41 19.36
CA ARG A 5 18.75 14.74 19.77
C ARG A 5 17.71 15.09 18.71
N THR A 6 17.25 14.09 17.94
CA THR A 6 16.10 14.23 17.04
C THR A 6 15.02 15.07 17.72
N PRO A 7 14.58 16.19 17.13
CA PRO A 7 13.62 17.09 17.75
C PRO A 7 12.38 16.32 18.19
N TRP A 8 11.86 16.59 19.39
CA TRP A 8 10.68 15.91 19.94
C TRP A 8 9.49 15.94 18.97
N GLY A 9 9.33 17.02 18.21
CA GLY A 9 8.32 17.14 17.15
C GLY A 9 8.45 16.10 16.04
N GLN A 10 9.65 15.73 15.62
CA GLN A 10 9.85 14.68 14.60
C GLN A 10 9.52 13.29 15.12
N ARG A 11 9.73 13.02 16.42
CA ARG A 11 9.34 11.76 17.05
C ARG A 11 7.82 11.64 17.16
N ALA A 12 7.15 12.70 17.59
CA ALA A 12 5.69 12.74 17.60
C ALA A 12 5.10 12.56 16.19
N LEU A 13 5.68 13.24 15.19
CA LEU A 13 5.27 13.08 13.79
C LEU A 13 5.47 11.65 13.29
N TYR A 14 6.55 10.98 13.69
CA TYR A 14 6.80 9.58 13.33
C TYR A 14 5.76 8.63 13.93
N VAL A 15 5.45 8.80 15.23
CA VAL A 15 4.43 7.99 15.90
C VAL A 15 3.06 8.16 15.25
N LEU A 16 2.72 9.38 14.82
CA LEU A 16 1.46 9.67 14.11
C LEU A 16 1.46 9.22 12.65
N ALA A 17 2.60 9.32 11.96
CA ALA A 17 2.73 8.90 10.56
C ALA A 17 2.60 7.39 10.39
N TRP A 18 2.98 6.61 11.40
CA TRP A 18 2.95 5.15 11.36
C TRP A 18 1.52 4.58 11.17
N PRO A 19 0.51 4.89 12.01
CA PRO A 19 -0.86 4.41 11.77
C PRO A 19 -1.48 5.01 10.51
N VAL A 20 -1.12 6.24 10.14
CA VAL A 20 -1.63 6.88 8.92
C VAL A 20 -1.15 6.14 7.66
N THR A 21 0.15 5.88 7.55
CA THR A 21 0.71 5.13 6.42
C THR A 21 0.30 3.66 6.44
N ALA A 22 0.13 3.05 7.62
CA ALA A 22 -0.47 1.72 7.72
C ALA A 22 -1.87 1.68 7.11
N ALA A 23 -2.73 2.63 7.51
CA ALA A 23 -4.10 2.72 7.02
C ALA A 23 -4.14 3.01 5.52
N LEU A 24 -3.29 3.91 5.02
CA LEU A 24 -3.23 4.23 3.60
C LEU A 24 -2.78 3.01 2.77
N SER A 25 -1.72 2.31 3.22
CA SER A 25 -1.27 1.05 2.61
C SER A 25 -2.38 0.00 2.55
N LEU A 26 -3.18 -0.15 3.61
CA LEU A 26 -4.33 -1.07 3.61
C LEU A 26 -5.38 -0.67 2.58
N VAL A 27 -5.73 0.61 2.49
CA VAL A 27 -6.67 1.11 1.49
C VAL A 27 -6.15 0.86 0.07
N VAL A 28 -4.87 1.14 -0.19
CA VAL A 28 -4.24 0.88 -1.50
C VAL A 28 -4.33 -0.61 -1.85
N LEU A 29 -4.04 -1.52 -0.92
CA LEU A 29 -4.15 -2.96 -1.18
C LEU A 29 -5.59 -3.37 -1.51
N VAL A 30 -6.59 -2.84 -0.79
CA VAL A 30 -8.00 -3.11 -1.07
C VAL A 30 -8.39 -2.63 -2.48
N LEU A 31 -8.01 -1.41 -2.84
CA LEU A 31 -8.30 -0.85 -4.17
C LEU A 31 -7.66 -1.69 -5.29
N TRP A 32 -6.42 -2.14 -5.09
CA TRP A 32 -5.75 -3.00 -6.05
C TRP A 32 -6.38 -4.39 -6.13
N ARG A 33 -6.86 -4.94 -5.00
CA ARG A 33 -7.60 -6.20 -4.99
C ARG A 33 -8.86 -6.07 -5.84
N GLU A 34 -9.65 -5.04 -5.60
CA GLU A 34 -10.89 -4.80 -6.37
C GLU A 34 -10.58 -4.59 -7.85
N ALA A 35 -9.60 -3.76 -8.19
CA ALA A 35 -9.19 -3.52 -9.58
C ALA A 35 -8.77 -4.81 -10.30
N ILE A 36 -8.03 -5.71 -9.63
CA ILE A 36 -7.63 -6.99 -10.23
C ILE A 36 -8.85 -7.90 -10.39
N LEU A 37 -9.75 -7.99 -9.41
CA LEU A 37 -10.97 -8.79 -9.54
C LEU A 37 -11.85 -8.32 -10.69
N ASP A 38 -11.98 -7.00 -10.88
CA ASP A 38 -12.77 -6.44 -11.98
C ASP A 38 -12.17 -6.84 -13.33
N VAL A 39 -10.85 -6.65 -13.50
CA VAL A 39 -10.14 -7.04 -14.74
C VAL A 39 -10.30 -8.54 -15.01
N LEU A 40 -10.15 -9.37 -13.98
CA LEU A 40 -10.27 -10.82 -14.10
C LEU A 40 -11.71 -11.24 -14.41
N THR A 41 -12.70 -10.55 -13.84
CA THR A 41 -14.12 -10.79 -14.12
C THR A 41 -14.45 -10.41 -15.56
N LEU A 42 -13.95 -9.27 -16.06
CA LEU A 42 -14.12 -8.85 -17.45
C LEU A 42 -13.48 -9.86 -18.42
N ALA A 43 -12.25 -10.30 -18.16
CA ALA A 43 -11.54 -11.30 -18.96
C ALA A 43 -12.23 -12.67 -18.91
N GLY A 44 -12.72 -13.07 -17.73
CA GLY A 44 -13.49 -14.29 -17.51
C GLY A 44 -14.83 -14.28 -18.24
N ALA A 45 -15.54 -13.15 -18.23
CA ALA A 45 -16.78 -12.94 -18.95
C ALA A 45 -16.57 -13.02 -20.47
N HIS A 46 -15.48 -12.45 -20.99
CA HIS A 46 -15.13 -12.54 -22.41
C HIS A 46 -14.77 -13.96 -22.87
N SER A 47 -14.21 -14.78 -21.98
CA SER A 47 -13.78 -16.14 -22.30
C SER A 47 -14.84 -17.21 -22.04
N GLY A 48 -15.94 -16.88 -21.32
CA GLY A 48 -17.01 -17.81 -20.98
C GLY A 48 -16.60 -18.98 -20.08
N ARG A 49 -15.41 -18.93 -19.47
CA ARG A 49 -14.77 -20.06 -18.76
C ARG A 49 -14.76 -19.94 -17.24
N TRP A 50 -15.19 -18.81 -16.69
CA TRP A 50 -15.03 -18.51 -15.27
C TRP A 50 -16.33 -18.77 -14.51
N ASP A 51 -16.37 -19.88 -13.78
CA ASP A 51 -17.43 -20.17 -12.81
C ASP A 51 -17.17 -19.40 -11.50
N ARG A 52 -18.23 -19.09 -10.74
CA ARG A 52 -18.17 -18.38 -9.45
C ARG A 52 -17.20 -19.02 -8.47
N GLN A 53 -17.10 -20.35 -8.47
CA GLN A 53 -16.19 -21.07 -7.59
C GLN A 53 -14.70 -20.78 -7.89
N THR A 54 -14.36 -20.53 -9.16
CA THR A 54 -12.99 -20.17 -9.56
C THR A 54 -12.68 -18.74 -9.15
N LEU A 55 -13.63 -17.81 -9.29
CA LEU A 55 -13.49 -16.42 -8.83
C LEU A 55 -13.25 -16.34 -7.31
N ASP A 56 -14.04 -17.08 -6.51
CA ASP A 56 -13.87 -17.13 -5.06
C ASP A 56 -12.51 -17.73 -4.65
N ALA A 57 -12.04 -18.75 -5.36
CA ALA A 57 -10.72 -19.34 -5.10
C ALA A 57 -9.59 -18.36 -5.40
N VAL A 58 -9.66 -17.66 -6.54
CA VAL A 58 -8.69 -16.63 -6.92
C VAL A 58 -8.70 -15.49 -5.92
N ASP A 59 -9.88 -15.05 -5.47
CA ASP A 59 -9.99 -13.98 -4.50
C ASP A 59 -9.29 -14.32 -3.17
N ARG A 60 -9.51 -15.53 -2.64
CA ARG A 60 -8.83 -15.99 -1.41
C ARG A 60 -7.31 -16.05 -1.56
N VAL A 61 -6.83 -16.56 -2.71
CA VAL A 61 -5.39 -16.60 -3.01
C VAL A 61 -4.84 -15.18 -3.09
N MET A 62 -5.59 -14.25 -3.68
CA MET A 62 -5.16 -12.87 -3.82
C MET A 62 -5.14 -12.14 -2.49
N ILE A 63 -6.09 -12.37 -1.59
CA ILE A 63 -6.06 -11.84 -0.21
C ILE A 63 -4.77 -12.31 0.49
N LEU A 64 -4.42 -13.59 0.38
CA LEU A 64 -3.18 -14.11 0.97
C LEU A 64 -1.94 -13.46 0.35
N ALA A 65 -1.90 -13.34 -0.98
CA ALA A 65 -0.80 -12.71 -1.70
C ALA A 65 -0.64 -11.24 -1.31
N MET A 66 -1.75 -10.50 -1.22
CA MET A 66 -1.75 -9.09 -0.81
C MET A 66 -1.40 -8.90 0.66
N ALA A 67 -1.78 -9.83 1.54
CA ALA A 67 -1.32 -9.81 2.93
C ALA A 67 0.21 -9.96 3.01
N MET A 68 0.80 -10.86 2.22
CA MET A 68 2.27 -11.01 2.16
C MET A 68 2.95 -9.74 1.61
N VAL A 69 2.41 -9.17 0.52
CA VAL A 69 2.90 -7.90 -0.03
C VAL A 69 2.78 -6.77 0.98
N GLY A 70 1.65 -6.66 1.68
CA GLY A 70 1.41 -5.66 2.71
C GLY A 70 2.40 -5.74 3.86
N VAL A 71 2.67 -6.95 4.38
CA VAL A 71 3.69 -7.16 5.42
C VAL A 71 5.07 -6.74 4.92
N GLY A 72 5.45 -7.13 3.71
CA GLY A 72 6.74 -6.76 3.12
C GLY A 72 6.88 -5.25 2.92
N ALA A 73 5.84 -4.60 2.39
CA ALA A 73 5.77 -3.16 2.21
C ALA A 73 5.87 -2.43 3.57
N PHE A 74 5.16 -2.91 4.58
CA PHE A 74 5.16 -2.32 5.91
C PHE A 74 6.55 -2.34 6.57
N ILE A 75 7.22 -3.49 6.53
CA ILE A 75 8.61 -3.63 7.02
C ILE A 75 9.55 -2.69 6.24
N GLY A 76 9.40 -2.64 4.91
CA GLY A 76 10.20 -1.78 4.05
C GLY A 76 10.01 -0.29 4.33
N LEU A 77 8.75 0.15 4.46
CA LEU A 77 8.38 1.52 4.79
C LEU A 77 8.90 1.92 6.16
N GLU A 78 8.72 1.08 7.17
CA GLU A 78 9.21 1.35 8.51
C GLU A 78 10.74 1.50 8.53
N TYR A 79 11.46 0.58 7.88
CA TYR A 79 12.91 0.68 7.73
C TYR A 79 13.33 1.97 7.00
N TYR A 80 12.63 2.31 5.93
CA TYR A 80 12.88 3.52 5.14
C TYR A 80 12.65 4.80 5.97
N MET A 81 11.59 4.86 6.76
CA MET A 81 11.28 5.98 7.64
C MET A 81 12.26 6.10 8.82
N ARG A 82 12.61 4.99 9.49
CA ARG A 82 13.61 4.97 10.57
C ARG A 82 14.96 5.49 10.09
N ARG A 83 15.40 5.07 8.90
CA ARG A 83 16.63 5.57 8.27
C ARG A 83 16.52 7.04 7.85
N GLY A 84 15.31 7.53 7.59
CA GLY A 84 15.00 8.94 7.36
C GLY A 84 15.18 9.81 8.60
N LEU A 85 14.63 9.35 9.74
CA LEU A 85 14.79 9.98 11.05
C LEU A 85 16.26 10.10 11.46
N ALA A 86 17.02 9.02 11.32
CA ALA A 86 18.45 9.02 11.65
C ALA A 86 19.28 10.00 10.80
N LYS A 87 18.78 10.42 9.63
CA LYS A 87 19.46 11.34 8.70
C LYS A 87 18.78 12.71 8.59
N GLY A 88 17.82 13.03 9.45
CA GLY A 88 17.07 14.29 9.42
C GLY A 88 16.18 14.49 8.17
N ARG A 89 15.99 13.45 7.35
CA ARG A 89 15.21 13.49 6.09
C ARG A 89 13.82 12.85 6.25
N PHE A 90 13.30 12.79 7.47
CA PHE A 90 12.04 12.10 7.76
C PHE A 90 10.87 12.66 6.96
N VAL A 91 10.65 13.98 7.03
CA VAL A 91 9.52 14.65 6.35
C VAL A 91 9.55 14.44 4.84
N GLN A 92 10.72 14.60 4.22
CA GLN A 92 10.89 14.36 2.78
C GLN A 92 10.52 12.92 2.40
N ARG A 93 10.95 11.94 3.20
CA ARG A 93 10.64 10.53 2.95
C ARG A 93 9.17 10.22 3.19
N LEU A 94 8.56 10.82 4.21
CA LEU A 94 7.14 10.67 4.49
C LEU A 94 6.30 11.19 3.32
N ILE A 95 6.62 12.36 2.78
CA ILE A 95 5.95 12.93 1.60
C ILE A 95 6.09 12.00 0.39
N LEU A 96 7.29 11.43 0.16
CA LEU A 96 7.49 10.48 -0.94
C LEU A 96 6.65 9.20 -0.77
N VAL A 97 6.57 8.67 0.45
CA VAL A 97 5.76 7.48 0.74
C VAL A 97 4.29 7.77 0.50
N VAL A 98 3.75 8.83 1.12
CA VAL A 98 2.35 9.21 0.97
C VAL A 98 2.03 9.53 -0.50
N GLY A 99 2.92 10.25 -1.19
CA GLY A 99 2.74 10.54 -2.61
C GLY A 99 2.73 9.29 -3.49
N ALA A 100 3.57 8.30 -3.19
CA ALA A 100 3.57 7.01 -3.88
C ALA A 100 2.30 6.22 -3.60
N GLU A 101 1.84 6.15 -2.36
CA GLU A 101 0.60 5.46 -1.99
C GLU A 101 -0.63 6.12 -2.64
N VAL A 102 -0.70 7.45 -2.65
CA VAL A 102 -1.75 8.20 -3.37
C VAL A 102 -1.69 7.92 -4.87
N GLY A 103 -0.50 7.92 -5.47
CA GLY A 103 -0.32 7.58 -6.89
C GLY A 103 -0.81 6.17 -7.21
N LEU A 104 -0.51 5.19 -6.36
CA LEU A 104 -0.97 3.81 -6.51
C LEU A 104 -2.49 3.69 -6.33
N ALA A 105 -3.09 4.42 -5.38
CA ALA A 105 -4.53 4.45 -5.20
C ALA A 105 -5.23 5.03 -6.45
N LEU A 106 -4.74 6.15 -6.98
CA LEU A 106 -5.27 6.76 -8.19
C LEU A 106 -5.15 5.85 -9.41
N ALA A 107 -4.03 5.11 -9.54
CA ALA A 107 -3.86 4.13 -10.60
C ALA A 107 -4.88 2.99 -10.51
N ALA A 108 -5.11 2.45 -9.31
CA ALA A 108 -6.12 1.41 -9.09
C ALA A 108 -7.54 1.92 -9.44
N LEU A 109 -7.90 3.12 -8.99
CA LEU A 109 -9.19 3.75 -9.32
C LEU A 109 -9.35 4.01 -10.82
N ALA A 110 -8.27 4.43 -11.50
CA ALA A 110 -8.29 4.62 -12.95
C ALA A 110 -8.54 3.30 -13.70
N ILE A 111 -7.97 2.18 -13.23
CA ILE A 111 -8.23 0.86 -13.80
C ILE A 111 -9.70 0.47 -13.58
N GLN A 112 -10.22 0.61 -12.35
CA GLN A 112 -11.63 0.31 -12.04
C GLN A 112 -12.60 1.15 -12.89
N ALA A 113 -12.26 2.41 -13.18
CA ALA A 113 -13.09 3.27 -14.01
C ALA A 113 -13.08 2.89 -15.52
N LEU A 114 -12.13 2.07 -15.97
CA LEU A 114 -11.95 1.66 -17.36
C LEU A 114 -12.53 0.27 -17.66
N VAL A 115 -12.74 -0.55 -16.64
CA VAL A 115 -13.23 -1.94 -16.72
C VAL A 115 -14.74 -1.95 -16.56
#